data_AF-A0A7X5DEC0-F1
#
_entry.id   AF-A0A7X5DEC0-F1
#
_cell.length_a   1.000
_cell.length_b   1.000
_cell.length_c   1.000
_cell.angle_alpha   90.00
_cell.angle_beta   90.00
_cell.angle_gamma   90.00
#
_symmetry.space_group_name_H-M   'P 1'
#
loop_
_entity.id
_entity.type
_entity.pdbx_description
1 polymer ?
#
loop_
_entity_poly.entity_id
_entity_poly.type
_entity_poly.pdbx_seq_one_letter_code
_entity_poly.pdbx_strand_id
1 'polypeptide(L)'
;DYTDYNVDDRYTWVKCPTYDGKPMEAGSMSRIFAAYVRGVPFIKENVDAVLGILGAQPGDLSAFQSTLGRTAIRQVETMYVADLMVEWVNELMEAIKGGDSEYFRAPERTTGEGSGFWEAPRGALYHSEKVKDGKIEGYQIIIPSTWNLAPINSEGEHGPLEQALIGVPVADIEKPINALRTVHSFDPCTACAVHVTDRATGKSFETVTSPWGVK
;
A
#
# COMPACT_ATOMS: atom_id res chain seq x y z
N ASP A 1 -12.71 25.19 -2.37
CA ASP A 1 -14.13 24.97 -2.07
C ASP A 1 -14.69 23.90 -2.98
N TYR A 2 -15.46 22.97 -2.41
CA TYR A 2 -16.25 21.99 -3.16
C TYR A 2 -17.56 22.67 -3.58
N THR A 3 -17.83 22.70 -4.88
CA THR A 3 -19.01 23.38 -5.44
C THR A 3 -20.14 22.39 -5.74
N ASP A 4 -19.82 21.25 -6.36
CA ASP A 4 -20.73 20.13 -6.61
C ASP A 4 -19.94 18.84 -6.98
N TYR A 5 -20.66 17.73 -7.16
CA TYR A 5 -20.09 16.47 -7.65
C TYR A 5 -20.15 16.47 -9.18
N ASN A 6 -19.00 16.62 -9.83
CA ASN A 6 -18.89 16.62 -11.28
C ASN A 6 -17.87 15.57 -11.75
N VAL A 7 -18.36 14.51 -12.38
CA VAL A 7 -17.54 13.42 -12.92
C VAL A 7 -16.65 13.85 -14.09
N ASP A 8 -16.97 14.98 -14.73
CA ASP A 8 -16.19 15.55 -15.83
C ASP A 8 -15.10 16.55 -15.35
N ASP A 9 -15.02 16.84 -14.04
CA ASP A 9 -13.99 17.71 -13.43
C ASP A 9 -13.46 17.12 -12.11
N ARG A 10 -14.07 17.46 -10.97
CA ARG A 10 -13.62 17.02 -9.64
C ARG A 10 -14.67 16.14 -8.96
N TYR A 11 -14.33 14.85 -8.79
CA TYR A 11 -15.26 13.83 -8.28
C TYR A 11 -14.73 13.01 -7.10
N THR A 12 -13.54 13.31 -6.59
CA THR A 12 -12.96 12.56 -5.47
C THR A 12 -12.09 13.45 -4.57
N TRP A 13 -11.97 13.04 -3.30
CA TRP A 13 -11.02 13.61 -2.34
C TRP A 13 -9.65 12.93 -2.39
N VAL A 14 -9.54 11.81 -3.11
CA VAL A 14 -8.27 11.11 -3.31
C VAL A 14 -7.40 11.94 -4.26
N LYS A 15 -6.16 12.21 -3.88
CA LYS A 15 -5.18 12.88 -4.76
C LYS A 15 -4.81 11.96 -5.94
N CYS A 16 -4.18 12.51 -6.98
CA CYS A 16 -3.68 11.74 -8.12
C CYS A 16 -2.15 11.67 -8.11
N PRO A 17 -1.53 10.72 -7.37
CA PRO A 17 -0.09 10.52 -7.39
C PRO A 17 0.32 9.85 -8.71
N THR A 18 1.44 10.32 -9.26
CA THR A 18 2.04 9.78 -10.49
C THR A 18 3.52 9.54 -10.28
N TYR A 19 4.08 8.56 -10.97
CA TYR A 19 5.52 8.35 -11.06
C TYR A 19 5.95 8.54 -12.52
N ASP A 20 6.88 9.45 -12.79
CA ASP A 20 7.24 9.87 -14.16
C ASP A 20 6.02 10.23 -15.03
N GLY A 21 5.04 10.91 -14.41
CA GLY A 21 3.79 11.33 -15.05
C GLY A 21 2.72 10.24 -15.17
N LYS A 22 3.04 8.97 -14.89
CA LYS A 22 2.12 7.85 -15.09
C LYS A 22 1.42 7.40 -13.82
N PRO A 23 0.15 6.95 -13.91
CA PRO A 23 -0.51 6.25 -12.82
C PRO A 23 0.16 4.90 -12.58
N MET A 24 0.39 4.57 -11.31
CA MET A 24 1.06 3.33 -10.90
C MET A 24 0.16 2.51 -9.98
N GLU A 25 0.10 1.20 -10.21
CA GLU A 25 -0.51 0.28 -9.26
C GLU A 25 0.45 0.00 -8.11
N ALA A 26 -0.05 0.11 -6.89
CA ALA A 26 0.62 -0.30 -5.67
C ALA A 26 -0.03 -1.57 -5.09
N GLY A 27 0.78 -2.43 -4.47
CA GLY A 27 0.28 -3.61 -3.75
C GLY A 27 1.12 -4.84 -3.94
N SER A 28 0.53 -5.96 -3.55
CA SER A 28 1.13 -7.29 -3.64
C SER A 28 1.70 -7.58 -5.03
N MET A 29 0.93 -7.28 -6.08
CA MET A 29 1.32 -7.55 -7.46
C MET A 29 2.64 -6.84 -7.81
N SER A 30 2.73 -5.54 -7.55
CA SER A 30 3.92 -4.74 -7.80
C SER A 30 5.14 -5.24 -7.01
N ARG A 31 4.95 -5.55 -5.71
CA ARG A 31 6.03 -6.02 -4.82
C ARG A 31 6.55 -7.40 -5.23
N ILE A 32 5.64 -8.33 -5.51
CA ILE A 32 5.99 -9.70 -5.88
C ILE A 32 6.63 -9.75 -7.26
N PHE A 33 6.19 -8.93 -8.21
CA PHE A 33 6.86 -8.86 -9.51
C PHE A 33 8.26 -8.27 -9.39
N ALA A 34 8.46 -7.22 -8.59
CA ALA A 34 9.79 -6.70 -8.31
C ALA A 34 10.68 -7.78 -7.68
N ALA A 35 10.19 -8.53 -6.69
CA ALA A 35 10.92 -9.63 -6.07
C ALA A 35 11.21 -10.79 -7.03
N TYR A 36 10.28 -11.11 -7.93
CA TYR A 36 10.44 -12.11 -8.99
C TYR A 36 11.56 -11.72 -9.95
N VAL A 37 11.57 -10.47 -10.44
CA VAL A 37 12.61 -9.95 -11.34
C VAL A 37 13.98 -9.95 -10.69
N ARG A 38 14.06 -9.71 -9.37
CA ARG A 38 15.31 -9.84 -8.60
C ARG A 38 15.75 -11.30 -8.36
N GLY A 39 14.92 -12.28 -8.71
CA GLY A 39 15.24 -13.69 -8.54
C GLY A 39 15.16 -14.20 -7.09
N VAL A 40 14.29 -13.63 -6.25
CA VAL A 40 14.08 -14.15 -4.89
C VAL A 40 13.57 -15.60 -4.97
N PRO A 41 14.29 -16.61 -4.42
CA PRO A 41 14.01 -18.02 -4.71
C PRO A 41 12.57 -18.46 -4.42
N PHE A 42 12.08 -18.21 -3.20
CA PHE A 42 10.71 -18.55 -2.80
C PHE A 42 9.68 -17.90 -3.73
N ILE A 43 9.86 -16.62 -4.04
CA ILE A 43 8.96 -15.89 -4.92
C ILE A 43 8.98 -16.47 -6.32
N LYS A 44 10.15 -16.75 -6.88
CA LYS A 44 10.29 -17.30 -8.23
C LYS A 44 9.59 -18.65 -8.36
N GLU A 45 9.86 -19.56 -7.42
CA GLU A 45 9.23 -20.89 -7.38
C GLU A 45 7.71 -20.80 -7.32
N ASN A 46 7.16 -20.02 -6.38
CA ASN A 46 5.72 -19.94 -6.17
C ASN A 46 5.01 -19.18 -7.29
N VAL A 47 5.61 -18.12 -7.85
CA VAL A 47 5.05 -17.40 -9.00
C VAL A 47 5.05 -18.30 -10.24
N ASP A 48 6.14 -19.02 -10.51
CA ASP A 48 6.22 -19.96 -11.64
C ASP A 48 5.22 -21.12 -11.49
N ALA A 49 4.97 -21.58 -10.25
CA ALA A 49 3.93 -22.57 -9.98
C ALA A 49 2.52 -22.05 -10.28
N VAL A 50 2.20 -20.82 -9.87
CA VAL A 50 0.90 -20.21 -10.19
C VAL A 50 0.76 -19.95 -11.69
N LEU A 51 1.82 -19.54 -12.38
CA LEU A 51 1.83 -19.42 -13.85
C LEU A 51 1.48 -20.76 -14.51
N GLY A 52 2.08 -21.86 -14.05
CA GLY A 52 1.75 -23.20 -14.54
C GLY A 52 0.27 -23.57 -14.36
N ILE A 53 -0.33 -23.23 -13.20
CA ILE A 53 -1.76 -23.44 -12.94
C ILE A 53 -2.64 -22.60 -13.89
N LEU A 54 -2.21 -21.37 -14.20
CA LEU A 54 -2.88 -20.48 -15.14
C LEU A 54 -2.64 -20.86 -16.61
N GLY A 55 -1.84 -21.90 -16.88
CA GLY A 55 -1.48 -22.34 -18.24
C GLY A 55 -0.49 -21.41 -18.95
N ALA A 56 0.20 -20.55 -18.20
CA ALA A 56 1.20 -19.61 -18.70
C ALA A 56 2.62 -20.18 -18.59
N GLN A 57 3.55 -19.60 -19.36
CA GLN A 57 4.97 -19.98 -19.29
C GLN A 57 5.66 -19.28 -18.11
N PRO A 58 6.69 -19.90 -17.49
CA PRO A 58 7.50 -19.24 -16.49
C PRO A 58 8.02 -17.88 -16.98
N GLY A 59 7.85 -16.84 -16.16
CA GLY A 59 8.23 -15.46 -16.48
C GLY A 59 7.19 -14.64 -17.24
N ASP A 60 6.08 -15.24 -17.69
CA ASP A 60 4.97 -14.50 -18.31
C ASP A 60 4.08 -13.82 -17.26
N LEU A 61 4.58 -12.72 -16.68
CA LEU A 61 3.85 -11.97 -15.66
C LEU A 61 2.55 -11.33 -16.18
N SER A 62 2.36 -11.25 -17.51
CA SER A 62 1.12 -10.73 -18.09
C SER A 62 -0.11 -11.58 -17.74
N ALA A 63 0.09 -12.89 -17.48
CA ALA A 63 -0.96 -13.81 -17.03
C ALA A 63 -1.62 -13.37 -15.71
N PHE A 64 -0.94 -12.55 -14.91
CA PHE A 64 -1.46 -12.02 -13.66
C PHE A 64 -2.15 -10.66 -13.78
N GLN A 65 -2.15 -10.02 -14.96
CA GLN A 65 -2.79 -8.72 -15.20
C GLN A 65 -4.32 -8.85 -15.28
N SER A 66 -4.91 -9.38 -14.23
CA SER A 66 -6.33 -9.66 -14.08
C SER A 66 -6.75 -9.60 -12.61
N THR A 67 -8.05 -9.48 -12.38
CA THR A 67 -8.66 -9.56 -11.04
C THR A 67 -8.25 -10.84 -10.29
N LEU A 68 -8.21 -11.97 -10.99
CA LEU A 68 -7.78 -13.25 -10.41
C LEU A 68 -6.28 -13.24 -10.10
N GLY A 69 -5.45 -12.74 -11.01
CA GLY A 69 -4.00 -12.68 -10.83
C GLY A 69 -3.59 -11.85 -9.61
N ARG A 70 -4.18 -10.68 -9.43
CA ARG A 70 -3.98 -9.85 -8.22
C ARG A 70 -4.41 -10.55 -6.94
N THR A 71 -5.50 -11.32 -7.00
CA THR A 71 -5.99 -12.11 -5.86
C THR A 71 -5.05 -13.27 -5.51
N ALA A 72 -4.53 -13.96 -6.54
CA ALA A 72 -3.62 -15.11 -6.38
C ALA A 72 -2.25 -14.68 -5.85
N ILE A 73 -1.65 -13.62 -6.42
CA ILE A 73 -0.32 -13.13 -6.01
C ILE A 73 -0.32 -12.66 -4.55
N ARG A 74 -1.43 -12.11 -4.05
CA ARG A 74 -1.60 -11.78 -2.62
C ARG A 74 -1.41 -12.98 -1.71
N GLN A 75 -1.75 -14.19 -2.15
CA GLN A 75 -1.54 -15.40 -1.36
C GLN A 75 -0.06 -15.78 -1.30
N VAL A 76 0.66 -15.66 -2.43
CA VAL A 76 2.11 -15.89 -2.48
C VAL A 76 2.85 -14.97 -1.52
N GLU A 77 2.48 -13.68 -1.52
CA GLU A 77 3.03 -12.71 -0.57
C GLU A 77 2.71 -13.08 0.89
N THR A 78 1.47 -13.49 1.17
CA THR A 78 1.04 -13.86 2.52
C THR A 78 1.85 -15.04 3.05
N MET A 79 2.05 -16.08 2.23
CA MET A 79 2.89 -17.22 2.59
C MET A 79 4.34 -16.80 2.83
N TYR A 80 4.90 -15.99 1.92
CA TYR A 80 6.28 -15.53 2.05
C TYR A 80 6.52 -14.75 3.34
N VAL A 81 5.62 -13.82 3.67
CA VAL A 81 5.73 -13.03 4.91
C VAL A 81 5.54 -13.92 6.14
N ALA A 82 4.65 -14.91 6.10
CA ALA A 82 4.44 -15.83 7.21
C ALA A 82 5.72 -16.65 7.53
N ASP A 83 6.44 -17.10 6.50
CA ASP A 83 7.72 -17.80 6.68
C ASP A 83 8.79 -16.86 7.26
N LEU A 84 8.91 -15.65 6.71
CA LEU A 84 9.85 -14.63 7.22
C LEU A 84 9.58 -14.24 8.68
N MET A 85 8.32 -14.22 9.11
CA MET A 85 7.99 -13.91 10.50
C MET A 85 8.63 -14.90 11.49
N VAL A 86 8.74 -16.17 11.12
CA VAL A 86 9.41 -17.18 11.95
C VAL A 86 10.91 -16.91 11.99
N GLU A 87 11.51 -16.59 10.85
CA GLU A 87 12.94 -16.22 10.76
C GLU A 87 13.25 -14.99 11.61
N TRP A 88 12.47 -13.91 11.49
CA TRP A 88 12.66 -12.67 12.25
C TRP A 88 12.54 -12.87 13.77
N VAL A 89 11.63 -13.75 14.22
CA VAL A 89 11.54 -14.09 15.66
C VAL A 89 12.80 -14.81 16.12
N ASN A 90 13.33 -15.74 15.33
CA ASN A 90 14.58 -16.43 15.66
C ASN A 90 15.78 -15.48 15.67
N GLU A 91 15.86 -14.57 14.69
CA GLU A 91 16.89 -13.52 14.65
C GLU A 91 16.83 -12.62 15.89
N LEU A 92 15.63 -12.20 16.29
CA LEU A 92 15.41 -11.41 17.50
C LEU A 92 15.86 -12.17 18.76
N MET A 93 15.52 -13.46 18.86
CA MET A 93 15.93 -14.31 19.99
C MET A 93 17.46 -14.43 20.09
N GLU A 94 18.15 -14.62 18.97
CA GLU A 94 19.61 -14.71 18.97
C GLU A 94 20.27 -13.36 19.25
N ALA A 95 19.71 -12.24 18.77
CA ALA A 95 20.19 -10.89 19.11
C ALA A 95 20.13 -10.63 20.62
N ILE A 96 18.99 -10.95 21.25
CA ILE A 96 18.80 -10.80 22.71
C ILE A 96 19.78 -11.69 23.48
N LYS A 97 19.94 -12.95 23.05
CA LYS A 97 20.90 -13.90 23.65
C LYS A 97 22.35 -13.44 23.48
N GLY A 98 22.67 -12.74 22.39
CA GLY A 98 23.94 -12.08 22.14
C GLY A 98 24.21 -10.87 23.04
N GLY A 99 23.23 -10.45 23.85
CA GLY A 99 23.32 -9.34 24.79
C GLY A 99 22.82 -8.00 24.23
N ASP A 100 22.30 -7.97 23.00
CA ASP A 100 21.67 -6.75 22.47
C ASP A 100 20.28 -6.58 23.11
N SER A 101 20.13 -5.47 23.82
CA SER A 101 18.88 -5.09 24.49
C SER A 101 18.53 -3.63 24.24
N GLU A 102 19.19 -2.97 23.28
CA GLU A 102 18.88 -1.59 22.91
C GLU A 102 17.64 -1.55 22.02
N TYR A 103 16.54 -0.96 22.51
CA TYR A 103 15.26 -0.87 21.76
C TYR A 103 14.81 0.56 21.48
N PHE A 104 15.55 1.56 21.98
CA PHE A 104 15.17 2.96 21.86
C PHE A 104 16.38 3.89 21.77
N ARG A 105 16.30 4.84 20.84
CA ARG A 105 17.21 5.98 20.74
C ARG A 105 16.41 7.26 20.70
N ALA A 106 16.79 8.24 21.51
CA ALA A 106 16.19 9.55 21.48
C ALA A 106 16.54 10.26 20.15
N PRO A 107 15.65 11.11 19.60
CA PRO A 107 15.97 11.91 18.43
C PRO A 107 17.20 12.80 18.67
N GLU A 108 18.19 12.74 17.78
CA GLU A 108 19.39 13.58 17.85
C GLU A 108 19.09 15.06 17.60
N ARG A 109 17.97 15.35 16.93
CA ARG A 109 17.52 16.70 16.57
C ARG A 109 16.01 16.83 16.68
N THR A 110 15.56 18.04 16.95
CA THR A 110 14.13 18.41 17.03
C THR A 110 13.70 19.34 15.89
N THR A 111 14.60 19.63 14.95
CA THR A 111 14.34 20.42 13.75
C THR A 111 14.98 19.72 12.56
N GLY A 112 14.24 19.59 11.46
CA GLY A 112 14.71 18.96 10.23
C GLY A 112 13.58 18.47 9.34
N GLU A 113 13.96 17.80 8.27
CA GLU A 113 13.04 17.15 7.33
C GLU A 113 13.37 15.65 7.27
N GLY A 114 12.33 14.83 7.05
CA GLY A 114 12.40 13.38 7.09
C GLY A 114 11.47 12.75 6.06
N SER A 115 11.82 11.55 5.64
CA SER A 115 10.97 10.71 4.77
C SER A 115 11.02 9.27 5.25
N GLY A 116 9.85 8.64 5.31
CA GLY A 116 9.68 7.24 5.69
C GLY A 116 9.01 6.48 4.56
N PHE A 117 9.56 5.31 4.24
CA PHE A 117 9.00 4.39 3.26
C PHE A 117 8.61 3.10 3.96
N TRP A 118 7.45 2.57 3.60
CA TRP A 118 6.96 1.30 4.12
C TRP A 118 6.20 0.54 3.04
N GLU A 119 6.32 -0.78 3.06
CA GLU A 119 5.52 -1.66 2.23
C GLU A 119 4.35 -2.19 3.07
N ALA A 120 3.24 -1.44 3.08
CA ALA A 120 2.02 -1.81 3.78
C ALA A 120 1.32 -2.98 3.04
N PRO A 121 0.33 -3.68 3.63
CA PRO A 121 -0.36 -4.78 2.95
C PRO A 121 -0.98 -4.40 1.58
N ARG A 122 -1.30 -3.13 1.38
CA ARG A 122 -1.88 -2.60 0.12
C ARG A 122 -0.84 -2.01 -0.83
N GLY A 123 0.45 -1.96 -0.46
CA GLY A 123 1.56 -1.50 -1.30
C GLY A 123 2.44 -0.42 -0.67
N ALA A 124 3.09 0.37 -1.53
CA ALA A 124 4.03 1.42 -1.15
C ALA A 124 3.33 2.58 -0.39
N LEU A 125 3.84 2.86 0.80
CA LEU A 125 3.46 3.94 1.70
C LEU A 125 4.65 4.90 1.85
N TYR A 126 4.39 6.18 1.66
CA TYR A 126 5.36 7.26 1.80
C TYR A 126 4.86 8.30 2.79
N HIS A 127 5.69 8.61 3.78
CA HIS A 127 5.50 9.73 4.69
C HIS A 127 6.63 10.73 4.46
N SER A 128 6.30 12.02 4.50
CA SER A 128 7.28 13.10 4.58
C SER A 128 6.88 14.07 5.65
N GLU A 129 7.88 14.57 6.37
CA GLU A 129 7.67 15.49 7.47
C GLU A 129 8.70 16.60 7.48
N LYS A 130 8.26 17.75 7.97
CA LYS A 130 9.10 18.88 8.35
C LYS A 130 8.78 19.23 9.79
N VAL A 131 9.81 19.22 10.62
CA VAL A 131 9.73 19.48 12.05
C VAL A 131 10.57 20.71 12.38
N LYS A 132 10.07 21.59 13.24
CA LYS A 132 10.78 22.73 13.80
C LYS A 132 10.51 22.85 15.29
N ASP A 133 11.56 22.89 16.08
CA ASP A 133 11.53 23.02 17.54
C ASP A 133 10.59 22.00 18.19
N GLY A 134 10.62 20.76 17.70
CA GLY A 134 9.81 19.64 18.16
C GLY A 134 8.36 19.65 17.66
N LYS A 135 7.99 20.56 16.77
CA LYS A 135 6.63 20.67 16.20
C LYS A 135 6.61 20.36 14.71
N ILE A 136 5.61 19.61 14.27
CA ILE A 136 5.41 19.32 12.83
C ILE A 136 4.87 20.58 12.15
N GLU A 137 5.66 21.17 11.25
CA GLU A 137 5.25 22.29 10.39
C GLU A 137 4.61 21.81 9.08
N GLY A 138 5.02 20.62 8.61
CA GLY A 138 4.49 20.01 7.39
C GLY A 138 4.49 18.50 7.49
N TYR A 139 3.42 17.88 7.01
CA TYR A 139 3.31 16.43 6.90
C TYR A 139 2.55 16.09 5.63
N GLN A 140 3.10 15.20 4.81
CA GLN A 140 2.41 14.64 3.65
C GLN A 140 2.54 13.14 3.65
N ILE A 141 1.47 12.50 3.20
CA ILE A 141 1.38 11.05 3.10
C ILE A 141 0.90 10.72 1.70
N ILE A 142 1.53 9.74 1.07
CA ILE A 142 1.00 9.05 -0.10
C ILE A 142 0.90 7.59 0.29
N ILE A 143 -0.33 7.13 0.48
CA ILE A 143 -0.61 5.75 0.88
C ILE A 143 -0.89 4.87 -0.34
N PRO A 144 -0.91 3.53 -0.18
CA PRO A 144 -1.09 2.64 -1.33
C PRO A 144 -2.44 2.80 -2.02
N SER A 145 -3.53 2.96 -1.26
CA SER A 145 -4.84 3.18 -1.87
C SER A 145 -4.98 4.56 -2.54
N THR A 146 -4.13 5.56 -2.23
CA THR A 146 -4.11 6.81 -3.00
C THR A 146 -3.57 6.57 -4.41
N TRP A 147 -2.59 5.67 -4.58
CA TRP A 147 -2.12 5.25 -5.91
C TRP A 147 -3.21 4.48 -6.67
N ASN A 148 -3.81 3.48 -6.03
CA ASN A 148 -4.77 2.58 -6.70
C ASN A 148 -6.11 3.25 -7.02
N LEU A 149 -6.55 4.20 -6.18
CA LEU A 149 -7.80 4.94 -6.32
C LEU A 149 -7.58 6.34 -6.90
N ALA A 150 -6.42 6.59 -7.50
CA ALA A 150 -6.13 7.86 -8.16
C ALA A 150 -7.22 8.15 -9.20
N PRO A 151 -7.76 9.38 -9.26
CA PRO A 151 -8.65 9.79 -10.35
C PRO A 151 -7.85 9.96 -11.65
N ILE A 152 -8.55 10.37 -12.71
CA ILE A 152 -7.95 10.81 -13.97
C ILE A 152 -6.89 11.89 -13.69
N ASN A 153 -5.67 11.70 -14.22
CA ASN A 153 -4.58 12.66 -14.06
C ASN A 153 -4.72 13.87 -15.02
N SER A 154 -3.79 14.83 -14.95
CA SER A 154 -3.82 16.03 -15.81
C SER A 154 -3.68 15.72 -17.31
N GLU A 155 -3.15 14.55 -17.65
CA GLU A 155 -2.97 14.09 -19.03
C GLU A 155 -4.17 13.28 -19.55
N GLY A 156 -5.23 13.11 -18.73
CA GLY A 156 -6.41 12.34 -19.09
C GLY A 156 -6.27 10.82 -18.90
N GLU A 157 -5.23 10.35 -18.23
CA GLU A 157 -5.02 8.92 -17.96
C GLU A 157 -5.76 8.49 -16.69
N HIS A 158 -6.51 7.38 -16.80
CA HIS A 158 -7.20 6.76 -15.66
C HIS A 158 -6.22 6.19 -14.64
N GLY A 159 -6.58 6.31 -13.35
CA GLY A 159 -5.88 5.58 -12.30
C GLY A 159 -6.09 4.05 -12.39
N PRO A 160 -5.33 3.26 -11.62
CA PRO A 160 -5.31 1.80 -11.74
C PRO A 160 -6.69 1.14 -11.60
N LEU A 161 -7.49 1.54 -10.60
CA LEU A 161 -8.82 0.94 -10.40
C LEU A 161 -9.80 1.34 -11.51
N GLU A 162 -9.82 2.61 -11.93
CA GLU A 162 -10.68 3.07 -13.02
C GLU A 162 -10.34 2.32 -14.32
N GLN A 163 -9.05 2.23 -14.64
CA GLN A 163 -8.56 1.50 -15.81
C GLN A 163 -8.95 0.01 -15.76
N ALA A 164 -8.89 -0.61 -14.58
CA ALA A 164 -9.25 -2.03 -14.39
C ALA A 164 -10.76 -2.31 -14.53
N LEU A 165 -11.62 -1.29 -14.39
CA LEU A 165 -13.07 -1.42 -14.53
C LEU A 165 -13.53 -1.30 -15.99
N ILE A 166 -12.71 -0.71 -16.87
CA ILE A 166 -13.03 -0.58 -18.30
C ILE A 166 -13.17 -1.97 -18.92
N GLY A 167 -14.33 -2.23 -19.52
CA GLY A 167 -14.62 -3.50 -20.20
C GLY A 167 -15.08 -4.64 -19.29
N VAL A 168 -15.24 -4.42 -17.97
CA VAL A 168 -15.78 -5.44 -17.06
C VAL A 168 -17.25 -5.75 -17.42
N PRO A 169 -17.61 -7.02 -17.74
CA PRO A 169 -18.98 -7.36 -18.11
C PRO A 169 -19.94 -7.21 -16.94
N VAL A 170 -21.06 -6.50 -17.15
CA VAL A 170 -22.13 -6.34 -16.16
C VAL A 170 -23.40 -7.01 -16.69
N ALA A 171 -23.74 -8.16 -16.11
CA ALA A 171 -24.93 -8.93 -16.50
C ALA A 171 -26.23 -8.37 -15.89
N ASP A 172 -26.15 -7.85 -14.65
CA ASP A 172 -27.25 -7.23 -13.92
C ASP A 172 -26.73 -5.93 -13.29
N ILE A 173 -27.31 -4.80 -13.69
CA ILE A 173 -26.89 -3.46 -13.26
C ILE A 173 -27.25 -3.18 -11.79
N GLU A 174 -28.31 -3.81 -11.29
CA GLU A 174 -28.72 -3.69 -9.88
C GLU A 174 -27.80 -4.55 -8.98
N LYS A 175 -27.06 -5.50 -9.57
CA LYS A 175 -26.16 -6.42 -8.88
C LYS A 175 -24.83 -6.61 -9.66
N PRO A 176 -24.01 -5.55 -9.81
CA PRO A 176 -22.84 -5.55 -10.68
C PRO A 176 -21.65 -6.31 -10.07
N ILE A 177 -21.80 -7.60 -9.82
CA ILE A 177 -20.84 -8.43 -9.06
C ILE A 177 -19.44 -8.47 -9.67
N ASN A 178 -19.32 -8.41 -11.00
CA ASN A 178 -18.02 -8.44 -11.66
C ASN A 178 -17.23 -7.15 -11.42
N ALA A 179 -17.89 -5.99 -11.37
CA ALA A 179 -17.25 -4.73 -10.98
C ALA A 179 -16.76 -4.82 -9.53
N LEU A 180 -17.59 -5.35 -8.62
CA LEU A 180 -17.21 -5.56 -7.21
C LEU A 180 -16.03 -6.51 -7.06
N ARG A 181 -15.95 -7.60 -7.84
CA ARG A 181 -14.80 -8.52 -7.85
C ARG A 181 -13.51 -7.78 -8.21
N THR A 182 -13.54 -6.96 -9.25
CA THR A 182 -12.38 -6.14 -9.65
C THR A 182 -12.00 -5.16 -8.54
N VAL A 183 -12.96 -4.38 -8.03
CA VAL A 183 -12.73 -3.41 -6.94
C VAL A 183 -12.11 -4.10 -5.71
N HIS A 184 -12.70 -5.19 -5.22
CA HIS A 184 -12.20 -5.90 -4.05
C HIS A 184 -10.83 -6.53 -4.27
N SER A 185 -10.44 -6.84 -5.51
CA SER A 185 -9.09 -7.35 -5.77
C SER A 185 -7.99 -6.33 -5.46
N PHE A 186 -8.30 -5.03 -5.48
CA PHE A 186 -7.37 -3.96 -5.06
C PHE A 186 -7.34 -3.75 -3.53
N ASP A 187 -8.26 -4.40 -2.78
CA ASP A 187 -8.39 -4.23 -1.33
C ASP A 187 -8.45 -2.75 -0.92
N PRO A 188 -9.48 -1.98 -1.34
CA PRO A 188 -9.51 -0.54 -1.13
C PRO A 188 -9.68 -0.17 0.35
N CYS A 189 -8.81 0.70 0.88
CA CYS A 189 -9.02 1.39 2.15
C CYS A 189 -9.27 2.89 1.90
N THR A 190 -10.52 3.31 1.84
CA THR A 190 -10.90 4.70 1.53
C THR A 190 -10.54 5.70 2.63
N ALA A 191 -10.70 5.30 3.91
CA ALA A 191 -10.23 6.10 5.05
C ALA A 191 -8.71 6.29 5.05
N CYS A 192 -7.98 5.30 4.53
CA CYS A 192 -6.55 5.45 4.33
C CYS A 192 -6.29 6.39 3.14
N ALA A 193 -7.07 6.35 2.05
CA ALA A 193 -6.82 7.14 0.83
C ALA A 193 -7.12 8.63 0.99
N VAL A 194 -8.03 8.97 1.91
CA VAL A 194 -8.41 10.35 2.25
C VAL A 194 -8.25 10.54 3.75
N HIS A 195 -7.17 11.20 4.14
CA HIS A 195 -6.92 11.53 5.54
C HIS A 195 -7.67 12.80 5.93
N VAL A 196 -8.53 12.71 6.95
CA VAL A 196 -9.16 13.87 7.56
C VAL A 196 -8.42 14.17 8.86
N THR A 197 -7.95 15.41 9.01
CA THR A 197 -7.37 15.90 10.26
C THR A 197 -8.19 17.09 10.74
N ASP A 198 -8.72 17.00 11.95
CA ASP A 198 -9.34 18.14 12.63
C ASP A 198 -8.28 18.81 13.52
N ARG A 199 -7.93 20.06 13.20
CA ARG A 199 -6.89 20.81 13.92
C ARG A 199 -7.39 21.38 15.25
N ALA A 200 -8.69 21.32 15.56
CA ALA A 200 -9.26 22.09 16.68
C ALA A 200 -10.32 21.30 17.47
N THR A 201 -9.93 20.23 18.15
CA THR A 201 -10.86 19.59 19.12
C THR A 201 -10.66 20.05 20.56
N GLY A 202 -9.56 20.73 20.89
CA GLY A 202 -9.19 21.02 22.29
C GLY A 202 -8.98 19.75 23.13
N LYS A 203 -8.90 18.57 22.49
CA LYS A 203 -8.68 17.29 23.14
C LYS A 203 -7.19 16.98 23.11
N SER A 204 -6.58 16.86 24.28
CA SER A 204 -5.25 16.30 24.47
C SER A 204 -5.36 14.82 24.81
N PHE A 205 -4.44 14.00 24.31
CA PHE A 205 -4.16 12.70 24.89
C PHE A 205 -2.73 12.72 25.42
N GLU A 206 -2.53 12.18 26.62
CA GLU A 206 -1.19 11.92 27.16
C GLU A 206 -0.90 10.43 26.96
N THR A 207 0.20 10.13 26.29
CA THR A 207 0.71 8.76 26.24
C THR A 207 1.44 8.49 27.56
N VAL A 208 0.86 7.64 28.41
CA VAL A 208 1.56 7.12 29.59
C VAL A 208 2.46 5.98 29.13
N THR A 209 3.75 6.27 28.92
CA THR A 209 4.75 5.23 28.71
C THR A 209 5.05 4.59 30.07
N SER A 210 4.32 3.53 30.40
CA SER A 210 4.75 2.59 31.44
C SER A 210 6.05 1.92 30.95
N PRO A 211 7.10 1.78 31.79
CA PRO A 211 8.25 0.93 31.49
C PRO A 211 7.89 -0.55 31.25
N TRP A 212 6.63 -0.93 31.49
CA TRP A 212 6.14 -2.30 31.48
C TRP A 212 4.97 -2.56 30.51
N GLY A 213 4.66 -1.63 29.59
CA GLY A 213 3.78 -1.89 28.44
C GLY A 213 2.40 -2.52 28.73
N VAL A 214 1.38 -1.68 28.89
CA VAL A 214 -0.07 -2.03 28.94
C VAL A 214 -0.48 -2.91 30.15
N LYS A 215 -1.63 -2.61 30.76
CA LYS A 215 -2.13 -3.31 31.96
C LYS A 215 -2.25 -4.82 31.79
#